data_AF-A0AAD5X7N7-F1
#
_entry.id   AF-A0AAD5X7N7-F1
#
_cell.length_a   1.000
_cell.length_b   1.000
_cell.length_c   1.000
_cell.angle_alpha   90.00
_cell.angle_beta   90.00
_cell.angle_gamma   90.00
#
_symmetry.space_group_name_H-M   'P 1'
#
loop_
_entity.id
_entity.type
_entity.pdbx_description
1 polymer ?
#
loop_
_entity_poly.entity_id
_entity_poly.type
_entity_poly.pdbx_seq_one_letter_code
_entity_poly.pdbx_strand_id
1 'polypeptide(L)' 'RGNDVIIVLVGNKTDLSDQRQVSTEEGEQKAKDSVVLFIETSAKAGFNVKALFRKIAQALPGGNEVSSGSGKGT' A
#
# COMPACT_ATOMS: atom_id res chain seq x y z
N ARG A 1 -20.80 -6.70 14.08
CA ARG A 1 -19.31 -6.79 14.04
C ARG A 1 -18.95 -7.24 12.63
N GLY A 2 -18.27 -6.40 11.83
CA GLY A 2 -17.92 -6.79 10.45
C GLY A 2 -17.50 -5.68 9.47
N ASN A 3 -17.49 -4.40 9.86
CA ASN A 3 -17.26 -3.30 8.89
C ASN A 3 -15.82 -2.76 8.86
N ASP A 4 -14.91 -3.27 9.70
CA ASP A 4 -13.55 -2.74 9.85
C ASP A 4 -12.50 -3.62 9.15
N VAL A 5 -12.74 -3.99 7.88
CA VAL A 5 -11.79 -4.78 7.08
C VAL A 5 -11.13 -3.87 6.06
N ILE A 6 -9.81 -3.81 6.09
CA ILE A 6 -9.00 -3.11 5.09
C ILE A 6 -8.58 -4.11 4.04
N ILE A 7 -8.93 -3.82 2.79
CA ILE A 7 -8.51 -4.61 1.64
C ILE A 7 -7.55 -3.74 0.81
N VAL A 8 -6.44 -4.35 0.40
CA VAL A 8 -5.43 -3.72 -0.45
C VAL A 8 -5.13 -4.65 -1.62
N LEU A 9 -5.29 -4.15 -2.84
CA LEU A 9 -4.81 -4.79 -4.06
C LEU A 9 -3.33 -4.48 -4.23
N VAL A 10 -2.51 -5.53 -4.37
CA VAL A 10 -1.06 -5.39 -4.49
C VAL A 10 -0.58 -5.94 -5.83
N GLY A 11 -0.06 -5.06 -6.69
CA GLY A 11 0.69 -5.45 -7.88
C GLY A 11 2.11 -5.86 -7.50
N ASN A 12 2.35 -7.14 -7.25
CA ASN A 12 3.67 -7.64 -6.85
C ASN A 12 4.55 -7.99 -8.07
N LYS A 13 5.86 -8.15 -7.83
CA LYS A 13 6.90 -8.51 -8.82
C LYS A 13 7.21 -7.40 -9.83
N THR A 14 7.19 -6.15 -9.39
CA THR A 14 7.51 -5.01 -10.27
C THR A 14 8.94 -5.03 -10.82
N ASP A 15 9.82 -5.86 -10.24
CA ASP A 15 11.17 -6.13 -10.76
C ASP A 15 11.17 -6.87 -12.10
N LEU A 16 10.05 -7.49 -12.51
CA LEU A 16 9.89 -8.16 -13.80
C LEU A 16 9.12 -7.27 -14.80
N SER A 17 9.55 -6.02 -14.97
CA SER A 17 8.88 -5.04 -15.84
C SER A 17 8.69 -5.53 -17.27
N ASP A 18 9.67 -6.24 -17.81
CA ASP A 18 9.66 -6.73 -19.20
C ASP A 18 8.68 -7.88 -19.42
N GLN A 19 8.21 -8.51 -18.32
CA GLN A 19 7.20 -9.56 -18.35
C GLN A 19 5.83 -9.05 -17.87
N ARG A 20 5.65 -7.73 -17.73
CA ARG A 20 4.41 -7.12 -17.26
C ARG A 20 3.25 -7.48 -18.20
N GLN A 21 2.23 -8.11 -17.65
CA GLN A 21 0.97 -8.42 -18.36
C GLN A 21 -0.18 -7.52 -17.94
N VAL A 22 -0.10 -6.91 -16.76
CA VAL A 22 -1.12 -6.01 -16.21
C VAL A 22 -0.51 -4.63 -16.06
N SER A 23 -1.12 -3.64 -16.71
CA SER A 23 -0.65 -2.25 -16.62
C SER A 23 -0.96 -1.66 -15.24
N THR A 24 -0.24 -0.61 -14.87
CA THR A 24 -0.49 0.09 -13.61
C THR A 24 -1.90 0.70 -13.60
N GLU A 25 -2.35 1.23 -14.74
CA GLU A 25 -3.68 1.83 -14.92
C GLU A 25 -4.80 0.80 -14.73
N GLU A 26 -4.63 -0.42 -15.24
CA GLU A 26 -5.61 -1.51 -15.03
C GLU A 26 -5.74 -1.86 -13.54
N GLY A 27 -4.61 -1.98 -12.84
CA GLY A 27 -4.58 -2.24 -11.40
C GLY A 27 -5.23 -1.11 -10.59
N GLU A 28 -4.94 0.15 -10.93
CA GLU A 28 -5.57 1.32 -10.32
C GLU A 28 -7.07 1.38 -10.57
N GLN A 29 -7.51 1.12 -11.80
CA GLN A 29 -8.93 1.13 -12.15
C GLN A 29 -9.66 0.04 -11.38
N LYS A 30 -9.10 -1.18 -11.33
CA LYS A 30 -9.70 -2.29 -10.60
C LYS A 30 -9.84 -2.00 -9.11
N ALA A 31 -8.85 -1.32 -8.53
CA ALA A 31 -8.88 -0.92 -7.13
C ALA A 31 -9.94 0.15 -6.85
N LYS A 32 -10.08 1.14 -7.75
CA LYS A 32 -11.16 2.15 -7.69
C LYS A 32 -12.53 1.50 -7.75
N ASP A 33 -12.75 0.60 -8.70
CA ASP A 33 -14.04 -0.10 -8.88
C ASP A 33 -14.41 -0.95 -7.66
N SER A 34 -13.40 -1.54 -7.01
CA SER A 34 -13.59 -2.40 -5.83
C SER A 34 -13.55 -1.61 -4.51
N VAL A 35 -13.29 -0.30 -4.55
CA VAL A 35 -13.11 0.59 -3.39
C VAL A 35 -12.05 0.05 -2.42
N VAL A 36 -10.90 -0.38 -2.97
CA VAL A 36 -9.75 -0.88 -2.21
C VAL A 36 -8.52 -0.04 -2.51
N LEU A 37 -7.51 -0.11 -1.63
CA LEU A 37 -6.22 0.56 -1.88
C LEU A 37 -5.43 -0.20 -2.94
N PHE A 38 -4.63 0.51 -3.74
CA PHE A 38 -3.68 -0.10 -4.67
C PHE A 38 -2.24 0.30 -4.33
N ILE A 39 -1.31 -0.65 -4.44
CA ILE A 39 0.12 -0.36 -4.41
C ILE A 39 0.90 -1.42 -5.19
N GLU A 40 1.91 -0.97 -5.92
CA GLU A 40 2.84 -1.85 -6.60
C GLU A 40 4.10 -2.10 -5.74
N THR A 41 4.55 -3.35 -5.70
CA THR A 41 5.66 -3.79 -4.85
C THR A 41 6.58 -4.77 -5.58
N SER A 42 7.83 -4.86 -5.14
CA SER A 42 8.68 -6.02 -5.41
C SER A 42 9.14 -6.60 -4.08
N ALA A 43 8.58 -7.77 -3.74
CA ALA A 43 9.06 -8.54 -2.60
C ALA A 43 10.54 -8.95 -2.74
N LYS A 44 11.00 -9.18 -3.98
CA LYS A 44 12.39 -9.57 -4.27
C LYS A 44 13.37 -8.42 -4.06
N ALA A 45 13.05 -7.22 -4.55
CA ALA A 45 13.90 -6.04 -4.43
C ALA A 45 13.66 -5.26 -3.13
N GLY A 46 12.67 -5.67 -2.31
CA GLY A 46 12.23 -4.92 -1.13
C GLY A 46 11.52 -3.60 -1.45
N PHE A 47 11.16 -3.36 -2.72
CA PHE A 47 10.53 -2.13 -3.17
C PHE A 47 9.09 -2.03 -2.65
N ASN A 48 8.75 -0.88 -2.05
CA ASN A 48 7.43 -0.53 -1.50
C ASN A 48 6.84 -1.46 -0.43
N VAL A 49 7.51 -2.55 -0.03
CA VAL A 49 7.02 -3.47 1.01
C VAL A 49 6.80 -2.75 2.35
N LYS A 50 7.75 -1.92 2.80
CA LYS A 50 7.60 -1.14 4.04
C LYS A 50 6.49 -0.09 3.93
N ALA A 51 6.34 0.54 2.77
CA ALA A 51 5.31 1.54 2.53
C ALA A 51 3.91 0.93 2.55
N LEU A 52 3.73 -0.26 1.96
CA LEU A 52 2.50 -1.06 2.01
C LEU A 52 2.05 -1.29 3.46
N PHE A 53 2.92 -1.85 4.31
CA PHE A 53 2.55 -2.13 5.70
C PHE A 53 2.29 -0.87 6.53
N ARG A 54 3.03 0.22 6.30
CA ARG A 54 2.75 1.51 6.95
C ARG A 54 1.38 2.06 6.58
N LYS A 55 1.00 2.00 5.29
CA LYS A 55 -0.32 2.42 4.82
C LYS A 55 -1.44 1.59 5.45
N ILE A 56 -1.26 0.27 5.54
CA ILE A 56 -2.23 -0.61 6.22
C ILE A 56 -2.35 -0.20 7.70
N ALA A 57 -1.23 -0.02 8.40
CA ALA A 57 -1.24 0.36 9.81
C ALA A 57 -1.94 1.70 10.07
N GLN A 58 -1.77 2.69 9.18
CA GLN A 58 -2.44 3.99 9.26
C GLN A 58 -3.94 3.91 8.99
N ALA A 59 -4.37 2.96 8.16
CA ALA A 59 -5.78 2.78 7.81
C ALA A 59 -6.55 1.97 8.87
N LEU A 60 -5.88 1.31 9.81
CA LEU A 60 -6.53 0.52 10.88
C LEU A 60 -7.32 1.42 11.84
N PRO A 61 -8.63 1.20 12.00
CA PRO A 61 -9.42 1.94 12.97
C PRO A 61 -8.93 1.60 14.40
N GLY A 62 -8.34 2.60 15.06
CA GLY A 62 -7.66 2.45 16.36
C GLY A 62 -6.20 2.91 16.37
N GLY A 63 -5.59 3.14 15.20
CA GLY A 63 -4.28 3.77 15.07
C GLY A 63 -4.35 5.29 15.27
N ASN A 64 -4.65 5.74 16.49
CA ASN A 64 -4.56 7.15 16.85
C ASN A 64 -3.12 7.65 16.61
N GLU A 65 -3.03 8.87 16.08
CA GLU A 65 -1.85 9.52 15.53
C GLU A 65 -0.53 9.26 16.27
N VAL A 66 0.48 8.75 15.56
CA VAL A 66 1.86 8.97 15.98
C VAL A 66 2.21 10.40 15.59
N SER A 67 1.95 11.34 16.50
CA SER A 67 2.45 12.71 16.43
C SER A 67 3.95 12.66 16.16
N SER A 68 4.37 13.18 15.01
CA SER A 68 5.78 13.40 14.70
C SER A 68 6.31 14.44 15.68
N GLY A 69 7.02 13.98 16.71
CA GLY A 69 7.74 14.84 17.63
C GLY A 69 8.82 15.62 16.88
N SER A 70 8.67 16.94 16.86
CA SER A 70 9.70 17.90 16.48
C SER A 70 10.98 17.66 17.28
N GLY A 71 11.99 17.07 16.66
CA GLY A 71 13.38 17.11 17.14
C GLY A 71 14.06 18.39 16.65
N LYS A 72 13.85 19.52 17.36
CA LYS A 72 14.66 20.73 17.21
C LYS A 72 15.97 20.51 17.98
N GLY A 73 17.03 20.11 17.28
CA GLY A 73 18.40 20.13 17.81
C GLY A 73 18.97 21.53 17.71
N THR A 74 19.25 22.13 18.87
CA THR A 74 20.23 23.20 19.06
C THR A 74 21.64 22.67 18.95
#